data_AF-A0A358TXV1-F1
#
_entry.id   AF-A0A358TXV1-F1
#
_cell.length_a   1.000
_cell.length_b   1.000
_cell.length_c   1.000
_cell.angle_alpha   90.00
_cell.angle_beta   90.00
_cell.angle_gamma   90.00
#
_symmetry.space_group_name_H-M   'P 1'
#
loop_
_entity.id
_entity.type
_entity.pdbx_description
1 polymer ?
#
loop_
_entity_poly.entity_id
_entity_poly.type
_entity_poly.pdbx_seq_one_letter_code
_entity_poly.pdbx_strand_id
1 'polypeptide(L)'
;MALDFKVLQKVKGNPSTEVAADRRLKIKPGQDYVYDLPKELIYTVIQEFPLKSLFSTDGETTEDFLAEQGRRFMSILIREADSETFRDRTADMIERVAQQTGIRFPHVFQRYVELGILTLRPRDAWTVTEATTNALKVRSFNCSLGKMCAEKGINNCHTFCLAANEVAAERAGTNLHMDYSKDFDGSGLCELSFRLLQGG
;
A
#
# COMPACT_ATOMS: atom_id res chain seq x y z
N MET A 1 1.58 -6.62 -25.06
CA MET A 1 0.14 -6.49 -25.32
C MET A 1 -0.33 -5.17 -24.74
N ALA A 2 -0.78 -4.25 -25.59
CA ALA A 2 -1.29 -2.94 -25.17
C ALA A 2 -2.62 -3.12 -24.44
N LEU A 3 -2.76 -2.48 -23.28
CA LEU A 3 -3.96 -2.55 -22.45
C LEU A 3 -5.04 -1.63 -23.04
N ASP A 4 -6.13 -2.22 -23.55
CA ASP A 4 -7.28 -1.49 -24.08
C ASP A 4 -8.17 -0.98 -22.92
N PHE A 5 -8.12 0.33 -22.69
CA PHE A 5 -8.86 1.04 -21.64
C PHE A 5 -10.38 1.10 -21.89
N LYS A 6 -10.88 0.74 -23.07
CA LYS A 6 -12.33 0.77 -23.35
C LYS A 6 -13.13 -0.25 -22.54
N VAL A 7 -12.47 -1.29 -22.02
CA VAL A 7 -13.12 -2.34 -21.21
C VAL A 7 -13.34 -1.88 -19.76
N LEU A 8 -12.59 -0.89 -19.26
CA LEU A 8 -12.74 -0.36 -17.88
C LEU A 8 -14.02 0.45 -17.66
N GLN A 9 -14.71 0.88 -18.73
CA GLN A 9 -15.97 1.64 -18.64
C GLN A 9 -17.22 0.78 -18.34
N LYS A 10 -17.11 -0.56 -18.28
CA LYS A 10 -18.27 -1.44 -18.11
C LYS A 10 -18.49 -2.01 -16.71
N VAL A 11 -17.67 -1.68 -15.72
CA VAL A 11 -18.00 -2.01 -14.33
C VAL A 11 -18.96 -0.93 -13.81
N LYS A 12 -20.26 -1.16 -13.96
CA LYS A 12 -21.30 -0.45 -13.20
C LYS A 12 -21.19 -0.84 -11.73
N GLY A 13 -20.14 -0.36 -11.07
CA GLY A 13 -20.19 -0.16 -9.63
C GLY A 13 -21.32 0.84 -9.40
N ASN A 14 -22.20 0.54 -8.45
CA ASN A 14 -23.17 1.51 -7.97
C ASN A 14 -22.35 2.75 -7.60
N PRO A 15 -22.46 3.89 -8.33
CA PRO A 15 -21.77 5.09 -7.91
C PRO A 15 -22.32 5.33 -6.51
N SER A 16 -21.45 5.45 -5.51
CA SER A 16 -21.90 6.00 -4.23
C SER A 16 -22.70 7.22 -4.61
N THR A 17 -24.02 7.16 -4.40
CA THR A 17 -24.96 8.19 -4.83
C THR A 17 -24.32 9.49 -4.43
N GLU A 18 -23.99 10.25 -5.48
CA GLU A 18 -23.32 11.53 -5.45
C GLU A 18 -23.87 12.27 -4.26
N VAL A 19 -23.11 12.28 -3.16
CA VAL A 19 -23.44 13.12 -2.02
C VAL A 19 -23.37 14.52 -2.61
N ALA A 20 -24.55 15.12 -2.79
CA ALA A 20 -24.83 16.33 -3.56
C ALA A 20 -23.60 17.19 -3.81
N ALA A 21 -23.37 17.62 -5.05
CA ALA A 21 -22.16 18.35 -5.49
C ALA A 21 -21.71 19.47 -4.52
N ASP A 22 -22.66 20.03 -3.77
CA ASP A 22 -22.53 21.16 -2.84
C ASP A 22 -22.15 20.76 -1.40
N ARG A 23 -22.11 19.46 -1.07
CA ARG A 23 -21.80 18.93 0.28
C ARG A 23 -20.35 18.52 0.45
N ARG A 24 -19.55 18.44 -0.62
CA ARG A 24 -18.10 18.30 -0.45
C ARG A 24 -17.57 19.63 0.07
N LEU A 25 -17.02 19.63 1.29
CA LEU A 25 -16.23 20.74 1.83
C LEU A 25 -14.99 20.94 0.95
N LYS A 26 -15.14 21.63 -0.18
CA LYS A 26 -14.04 22.08 -1.01
C LYS A 26 -13.53 23.41 -0.43
N ILE A 27 -12.29 23.43 0.06
CA ILE A 27 -11.64 24.65 0.58
C ILE A 27 -11.64 25.78 -0.47
N LYS A 28 -11.60 25.41 -1.76
CA LYS A 28 -11.84 26.33 -2.89
C LYS A 28 -12.98 25.79 -3.76
N PRO A 29 -14.13 26.47 -3.83
CA PRO A 29 -15.20 26.12 -4.77
C PRO A 29 -14.66 26.10 -6.20
N GLY A 30 -15.01 25.08 -6.99
CA GLY A 30 -14.58 24.95 -8.39
C GLY A 30 -13.18 24.36 -8.62
N GLN A 31 -12.41 24.06 -7.57
CA GLN A 31 -11.15 23.32 -7.73
C GLN A 31 -11.43 21.81 -7.75
N ASP A 32 -11.06 21.15 -8.85
CA ASP A 32 -10.92 19.71 -8.90
C ASP A 32 -9.57 19.33 -8.32
N TYR A 33 -9.60 18.51 -7.29
CA TYR A 33 -8.40 17.92 -6.73
C TYR A 33 -8.31 16.51 -7.30
N VAL A 34 -7.14 16.16 -7.84
CA VAL A 34 -6.83 14.78 -8.21
C VAL A 34 -6.65 14.01 -6.90
N TYR A 35 -7.76 13.51 -6.36
CA TYR A 35 -7.75 12.56 -5.26
C TYR A 35 -7.58 11.19 -5.90
N ASP A 36 -6.35 10.73 -6.10
CA ASP A 36 -6.01 9.35 -6.47
C ASP A 36 -4.49 9.22 -6.59
N LEU A 37 -3.96 8.01 -6.39
CA LEU A 37 -2.57 7.68 -6.70
C LEU A 37 -2.28 7.96 -8.19
N PRO A 38 -1.39 8.90 -8.54
CA PRO A 38 -1.04 9.15 -9.94
C PRO A 38 -0.44 7.89 -10.56
N LYS A 39 -0.89 7.53 -11.77
CA LYS A 39 -0.38 6.35 -12.49
C LYS A 39 1.12 6.48 -12.78
N GLU A 40 1.57 7.72 -12.92
CA GLU A 40 2.96 8.12 -13.11
C GLU A 40 3.83 7.67 -11.93
N LEU A 41 3.35 7.76 -10.68
CA LEU A 41 4.08 7.23 -9.52
C LEU A 41 4.26 5.71 -9.63
N ILE A 42 3.22 4.98 -10.05
CA ILE A 42 3.31 3.53 -10.27
C ILE A 42 4.36 3.23 -11.34
N TYR A 43 4.37 3.97 -12.46
CA TYR A 43 5.36 3.77 -13.52
C TYR A 43 6.78 4.07 -13.06
N THR A 44 7.00 5.18 -12.36
CA THR A 44 8.32 5.57 -11.84
C THR A 44 8.86 4.50 -10.90
N VAL A 45 8.05 4.03 -9.94
CA VAL A 45 8.48 3.01 -8.98
C VAL A 45 8.75 1.68 -9.69
N ILE A 46 7.88 1.24 -10.61
CA ILE A 46 8.08 -0.04 -11.33
C ILE A 46 9.28 0.01 -12.28
N GLN A 47 9.64 1.17 -12.82
CA GLN A 47 10.84 1.32 -13.65
C GLN A 47 12.11 1.06 -12.85
N GLU A 48 12.19 1.57 -11.62
CA GLU A 48 13.35 1.36 -10.73
C GLU A 48 13.30 0.03 -9.98
N PHE A 49 12.10 -0.48 -9.73
CA PHE A 49 11.83 -1.77 -9.11
C PHE A 49 10.95 -2.63 -10.03
N PRO A 50 11.53 -3.25 -11.08
CA PRO A 50 10.78 -4.16 -11.94
C PRO A 50 10.34 -5.38 -11.15
N LEU A 51 9.08 -5.81 -11.24
CA LEU A 51 8.57 -6.98 -10.48
C LEU A 51 9.41 -8.26 -10.62
N LYS A 52 10.17 -8.41 -11.72
CA LYS A 52 11.10 -9.52 -11.91
C LYS A 52 12.27 -9.52 -10.92
N SER A 53 12.67 -8.35 -10.41
CA SER A 53 13.73 -8.22 -9.40
C SER A 53 13.34 -8.74 -8.03
N LEU A 54 12.05 -9.04 -7.82
CA LEU A 54 11.56 -9.65 -6.59
C LEU A 54 12.12 -11.06 -6.36
N PHE A 55 12.65 -11.70 -7.40
CA PHE A 55 13.20 -13.04 -7.36
C PHE A 55 14.65 -13.04 -7.82
N SER A 56 15.46 -13.91 -7.21
CA SER A 56 16.85 -14.13 -7.65
C SER A 56 16.88 -14.72 -9.06
N THR A 57 17.77 -14.22 -9.93
CA THR A 57 17.99 -14.77 -11.27
C THR A 57 19.00 -15.91 -11.26
N ASP A 58 19.89 -15.94 -10.26
CA ASP A 58 21.14 -16.73 -10.28
C ASP A 58 21.22 -17.74 -9.12
N GLY A 59 20.16 -17.89 -8.33
CA GLY A 59 20.14 -18.79 -7.17
C GLY A 59 18.78 -18.89 -6.47
N GLU A 60 18.78 -19.50 -5.29
CA GLU A 60 17.58 -19.60 -4.45
C GLU A 60 17.15 -18.22 -3.94
N THR A 61 15.84 -17.98 -3.91
CA THR A 61 15.27 -16.77 -3.31
C THR A 61 15.17 -16.97 -1.81
N THR A 62 16.19 -16.52 -1.08
CA THR A 62 16.28 -16.64 0.39
C THR A 62 15.38 -15.64 1.11
N GLU A 63 15.18 -15.85 2.41
CA GLU A 63 14.41 -14.92 3.26
C GLU A 63 15.07 -13.54 3.31
N ASP A 64 16.39 -13.49 3.48
CA ASP A 64 17.17 -12.25 3.50
C ASP A 64 17.04 -11.49 2.18
N PHE A 65 17.05 -12.20 1.05
CA PHE A 65 16.84 -11.59 -0.25
C PHE A 65 15.44 -10.98 -0.36
N LEU A 66 14.40 -11.71 0.04
CA LEU A 66 13.02 -11.20 0.04
C LEU A 66 12.86 -9.98 0.95
N ALA A 67 13.47 -10.02 2.14
CA ALA A 67 13.46 -8.91 3.08
C ALA A 67 14.14 -7.68 2.48
N GLU A 68 15.29 -7.86 1.82
CA GLU A 68 16.00 -6.77 1.16
C GLU A 68 15.23 -6.18 -0.02
N GLN A 69 14.58 -7.03 -0.82
CA GLN A 69 13.67 -6.55 -1.87
C GLN A 69 12.49 -5.76 -1.29
N GLY A 70 11.94 -6.20 -0.15
CA GLY A 70 10.86 -5.48 0.56
C GLY A 70 11.29 -4.10 1.01
N ARG A 71 12.45 -4.01 1.68
CA ARG A 71 13.04 -2.73 2.14
C ARG A 71 13.36 -1.80 0.99
N ARG A 72 13.97 -2.33 -0.07
CA ARG A 72 14.31 -1.57 -1.28
C ARG A 72 13.07 -1.02 -1.96
N PHE A 73 12.05 -1.85 -2.17
CA PHE A 73 10.79 -1.44 -2.78
C PHE A 73 10.16 -0.28 -2.01
N MET A 74 9.99 -0.44 -0.68
CA MET A 74 9.32 0.59 0.11
C MET A 74 10.14 1.89 0.18
N SER A 75 11.48 1.78 0.27
CA SER A 75 12.36 2.96 0.23
C SER A 75 12.19 3.78 -1.05
N ILE A 76 12.13 3.12 -2.21
CA ILE A 76 11.88 3.77 -3.51
C ILE A 76 10.50 4.41 -3.52
N LEU A 77 9.47 3.67 -3.11
CA LEU A 77 8.10 4.18 -3.08
C LEU A 77 7.97 5.41 -2.19
N ILE A 78 8.53 5.40 -0.98
CA ILE A 78 8.50 6.54 -0.06
C ILE A 78 9.20 7.74 -0.68
N ARG A 79 10.40 7.55 -1.26
CA ARG A 79 11.17 8.62 -1.89
C ARG A 79 10.35 9.32 -2.97
N GLU A 80 9.71 8.55 -3.85
CA GLU A 80 8.90 9.10 -4.92
C GLU A 80 7.59 9.71 -4.40
N ALA A 81 6.87 9.00 -3.52
CA ALA A 81 5.58 9.44 -2.97
C ALA A 81 5.67 10.70 -2.09
N ASP A 82 6.83 10.99 -1.52
CA ASP A 82 7.08 12.20 -0.72
C ASP A 82 7.75 13.32 -1.53
N SER A 83 8.10 13.08 -2.79
CA SER A 83 8.65 14.10 -3.68
C SER A 83 7.62 15.19 -4.01
N GLU A 84 8.07 16.41 -4.33
CA GLU A 84 7.19 17.50 -4.76
C GLU A 84 6.33 17.12 -5.97
N THR A 85 6.79 16.16 -6.79
CA THR A 85 6.11 15.73 -8.01
C THR A 85 4.89 14.86 -7.71
N PHE A 86 4.99 13.93 -6.75
CA PHE A 86 3.94 12.94 -6.49
C PHE A 86 3.25 13.08 -5.14
N ARG A 87 3.73 13.97 -4.28
CA ARG A 87 3.09 14.25 -3.00
C ARG A 87 1.73 14.91 -3.24
N ASP A 88 0.69 14.20 -2.87
CA ASP A 88 -0.69 14.61 -3.06
C ASP A 88 -1.23 15.38 -1.84
N ARG A 89 -2.40 15.98 -2.03
CA ARG A 89 -3.08 16.74 -0.96
C ARG A 89 -3.47 15.85 0.23
N THR A 90 -3.69 14.56 0.01
CA THR A 90 -3.99 13.60 1.07
C THR A 90 -2.79 13.45 2.00
N ALA A 91 -1.58 13.32 1.44
CA ALA A 91 -0.34 13.30 2.20
C ALA A 91 -0.18 14.54 3.10
N ASP A 92 -0.41 15.73 2.53
CA ASP A 92 -0.30 16.99 3.27
C ASP A 92 -1.33 17.11 4.39
N MET A 93 -2.57 16.68 4.13
CA MET A 93 -3.62 16.68 5.13
C MET A 93 -3.30 15.73 6.27
N ILE A 94 -2.85 14.50 5.97
CA ILE A 94 -2.47 13.50 6.98
C ILE A 94 -1.36 14.04 7.87
N GLU A 95 -0.29 14.60 7.30
CA GLU A 95 0.82 15.16 8.09
C GLU A 95 0.39 16.37 8.91
N ARG A 96 -0.45 17.25 8.36
CA ARG A 96 -0.96 18.42 9.11
C ARG A 96 -1.82 17.99 10.30
N VAL A 97 -2.70 17.01 10.13
CA VAL A 97 -3.51 16.47 11.23
C VAL A 97 -2.61 15.82 12.28
N ALA A 98 -1.60 15.06 11.86
CA ALA A 98 -0.64 14.43 12.77
C ALA A 98 0.14 15.47 13.58
N GLN A 99 0.57 16.57 12.97
CA GLN A 99 1.22 17.69 13.66
C GLN A 99 0.30 18.40 14.66
N GLN A 100 -0.97 18.58 14.31
CA GLN A 100 -1.94 19.29 15.16
C GLN A 100 -2.42 18.44 16.34
N THR A 101 -2.54 17.13 16.17
CA THR A 101 -3.12 16.22 17.18
C THR A 101 -2.06 15.45 17.97
N GLY A 102 -0.83 15.36 17.47
CA GLY A 102 0.19 14.45 17.99
C GLY A 102 -0.06 12.97 17.64
N ILE A 103 -1.12 12.65 16.91
CA ILE A 103 -1.50 11.27 16.57
C ILE A 103 -1.04 10.96 15.15
N ARG A 104 0.01 10.14 15.01
CA ARG A 104 0.55 9.71 13.69
C ARG A 104 -0.09 8.42 13.18
N PHE A 105 -0.32 7.45 14.06
CA PHE A 105 -0.91 6.16 13.73
C PHE A 105 -2.46 6.22 13.82
N PRO A 106 -3.21 5.61 12.89
CA PRO A 106 -2.73 4.72 11.83
C PRO A 106 -2.36 5.47 10.53
N HIS A 107 -2.89 6.68 10.32
CA HIS A 107 -3.01 7.26 8.97
C HIS A 107 -1.69 7.57 8.27
N VAL A 108 -0.66 8.06 8.98
CA VAL A 108 0.65 8.32 8.37
C VAL A 108 1.24 7.02 7.83
N PHE A 109 1.21 5.96 8.65
CA PHE A 109 1.70 4.64 8.27
C PHE A 109 0.83 4.00 7.18
N GLN A 110 -0.50 4.00 7.37
CA GLN A 110 -1.48 3.42 6.47
C GLN A 110 -1.32 3.96 5.05
N ARG A 111 -1.03 5.26 4.86
CA ARG A 111 -0.77 5.83 3.54
C ARG A 111 0.27 5.03 2.76
N TYR A 112 1.40 4.69 3.38
CA TYR A 112 2.45 3.92 2.70
C TYR A 112 2.05 2.48 2.43
N VAL A 113 1.27 1.86 3.33
CA VAL A 113 0.72 0.50 3.11
C VAL A 113 -0.17 0.48 1.87
N GLU A 114 -1.09 1.43 1.77
CA GLU A 114 -2.03 1.52 0.65
C GLU A 114 -1.31 1.85 -0.67
N LEU A 115 -0.37 2.80 -0.64
CA LEU A 115 0.47 3.12 -1.81
C LEU A 115 1.29 1.90 -2.25
N GLY A 116 1.82 1.12 -1.31
CA GLY A 116 2.57 -0.11 -1.59
C GLY A 116 1.72 -1.14 -2.31
N ILE A 117 0.49 -1.34 -1.81
CA ILE A 117 -0.48 -2.24 -2.42
C ILE A 117 -0.86 -1.78 -3.83
N LEU A 118 -1.22 -0.50 -4.00
CA LEU A 118 -1.66 0.02 -5.29
C LEU A 118 -0.52 0.04 -6.32
N THR A 119 0.73 0.23 -5.88
CA THR A 119 1.90 0.23 -6.76
C THR A 119 2.27 -1.18 -7.24
N LEU A 120 2.35 -2.15 -6.33
CA LEU A 120 2.72 -3.53 -6.70
C LEU A 120 1.55 -4.33 -7.29
N ARG A 121 0.35 -4.07 -6.79
CA ARG A 121 -0.84 -4.91 -6.95
C ARG A 121 -2.10 -4.08 -7.28
N PRO A 122 -2.09 -3.23 -8.33
CA PRO A 122 -3.17 -2.28 -8.62
C PRO A 122 -4.54 -2.91 -8.90
N ARG A 123 -4.61 -4.24 -9.10
CA ARG A 123 -5.85 -4.99 -9.38
C ARG A 123 -6.30 -5.89 -8.23
N ASP A 124 -5.53 -5.93 -7.14
CA ASP A 124 -5.90 -6.74 -6.00
C ASP A 124 -7.10 -6.08 -5.31
N ALA A 125 -8.08 -6.89 -4.94
CA ALA A 125 -9.12 -6.54 -4.00
C ALA A 125 -8.55 -6.65 -2.58
N TRP A 126 -8.63 -5.55 -1.84
CA TRP A 126 -8.21 -5.45 -0.46
C TRP A 126 -9.10 -4.48 0.31
N THR A 127 -9.09 -4.58 1.63
CA THR A 127 -9.82 -3.67 2.52
C THR A 127 -9.03 -3.45 3.80
N VAL A 128 -9.22 -2.29 4.40
CA VAL A 128 -8.85 -2.04 5.79
C VAL A 128 -9.97 -2.62 6.67
N THR A 129 -9.66 -3.65 7.46
CA THR A 129 -10.64 -4.30 8.34
C THR A 129 -10.69 -3.67 9.73
N GLU A 130 -9.63 -2.94 10.11
CA GLU A 130 -9.53 -2.20 11.36
C GLU A 130 -8.59 -1.00 11.16
N ALA A 131 -8.99 0.19 11.59
CA ALA A 131 -8.15 1.39 11.62
C ALA A 131 -8.48 2.23 12.86
N THR A 132 -7.73 2.01 13.92
CA THR A 132 -7.84 2.73 15.19
C THR A 132 -6.50 3.37 15.52
N THR A 133 -6.46 4.21 16.56
CA THR A 133 -5.22 4.82 17.05
C THR A 133 -4.22 3.80 17.61
N ASN A 134 -4.59 2.53 17.78
CA ASN A 134 -3.73 1.48 18.35
C ASN A 134 -3.55 0.26 17.44
N ALA A 135 -4.42 0.05 16.45
CA ALA A 135 -4.36 -1.09 15.54
C ALA A 135 -4.77 -0.72 14.10
N LEU A 136 -4.08 -1.32 13.13
CA LEU A 136 -4.42 -1.29 11.71
C LEU A 136 -4.42 -2.73 11.19
N LYS A 137 -5.44 -3.12 10.45
CA LYS A 137 -5.49 -4.41 9.76
C LYS A 137 -5.85 -4.22 8.31
N VAL A 138 -5.06 -4.84 7.43
CA VAL A 138 -5.26 -4.77 5.99
C VAL A 138 -5.37 -6.18 5.44
N ARG A 139 -6.54 -6.48 4.86
CA ARG A 139 -6.86 -7.79 4.30
C ARG A 139 -6.89 -7.73 2.79
N SER A 140 -6.22 -8.68 2.15
CA SER A 140 -6.23 -8.91 0.72
C SER A 140 -7.02 -10.17 0.39
N PHE A 141 -7.93 -10.09 -0.57
CA PHE A 141 -8.80 -11.21 -0.99
C PHE A 141 -8.22 -12.03 -2.15
N ASN A 142 -7.30 -11.45 -2.93
CA ASN A 142 -6.72 -12.09 -4.12
C ASN A 142 -5.26 -11.66 -4.32
N CYS A 143 -4.40 -11.90 -3.33
CA CYS A 143 -3.01 -11.43 -3.33
C CYS A 143 -2.20 -11.95 -4.55
N SER A 144 -1.98 -11.09 -5.55
CA SER A 144 -1.24 -11.44 -6.77
C SER A 144 0.24 -11.68 -6.51
N LEU A 145 0.84 -10.96 -5.56
CA LEU A 145 2.21 -11.19 -5.11
C LEU A 145 2.38 -12.60 -4.50
N GLY A 146 1.46 -13.00 -3.62
CA GLY A 146 1.47 -14.33 -3.02
C GLY A 146 1.33 -15.44 -4.07
N LYS A 147 0.50 -15.21 -5.09
CA LYS A 147 0.37 -16.12 -6.24
C LYS A 147 1.68 -16.22 -7.05
N MET A 148 2.31 -15.09 -7.36
CA MET A 148 3.61 -15.06 -8.06
C MET A 148 4.71 -15.80 -7.28
N CYS A 149 4.76 -15.64 -5.96
CA CYS A 149 5.70 -16.39 -5.13
C CYS A 149 5.40 -17.90 -5.17
N ALA A 150 4.13 -18.29 -5.02
CA ALA A 150 3.73 -19.70 -5.07
C ALA A 150 4.06 -20.36 -6.42
N GLU A 151 3.88 -19.66 -7.54
CA GLU A 151 4.28 -20.12 -8.89
C GLU A 151 5.80 -20.39 -9.02
N LYS A 152 6.61 -19.80 -8.14
CA LYS A 152 8.06 -20.00 -8.04
C LYS A 152 8.49 -20.94 -6.90
N GLY A 153 7.54 -21.58 -6.23
CA GLY A 153 7.82 -22.48 -5.09
C GLY A 153 8.18 -21.74 -3.79
N ILE A 154 7.92 -20.43 -3.71
CA ILE A 154 8.23 -19.60 -2.54
C ILE A 154 6.99 -19.51 -1.64
N ASN A 155 7.09 -20.00 -0.40
CA ASN A 155 5.99 -20.05 0.56
C ASN A 155 6.05 -18.96 1.65
N ASN A 156 7.15 -18.20 1.73
CA ASN A 156 7.41 -17.16 2.73
C ASN A 156 7.32 -15.74 2.16
N CYS A 157 6.36 -15.48 1.26
CA CYS A 157 6.17 -14.14 0.67
C CYS A 157 5.89 -13.04 1.71
N HIS A 158 5.46 -13.40 2.92
CA HIS A 158 5.25 -12.47 4.03
C HIS A 158 6.54 -11.77 4.47
N THR A 159 7.71 -12.40 4.32
CA THR A 159 9.01 -11.80 4.63
C THR A 159 9.24 -10.50 3.85
N PHE A 160 8.89 -10.48 2.56
CA PHE A 160 8.91 -9.27 1.75
C PHE A 160 7.94 -8.21 2.30
N CYS A 161 6.70 -8.61 2.59
CA CYS A 161 5.66 -7.68 3.05
C CYS A 161 6.03 -7.06 4.40
N LEU A 162 6.49 -7.85 5.36
CA LEU A 162 6.87 -7.37 6.69
C LEU A 162 8.05 -6.40 6.58
N ALA A 163 9.11 -6.76 5.85
CA ALA A 163 10.27 -5.90 5.66
C ALA A 163 9.94 -4.58 4.93
N ALA A 164 9.03 -4.61 3.96
CA ALA A 164 8.52 -3.39 3.33
C ALA A 164 7.76 -2.51 4.34
N ASN A 165 6.92 -3.11 5.18
CA ASN A 165 6.14 -2.35 6.17
C ASN A 165 7.00 -1.83 7.33
N GLU A 166 8.11 -2.50 7.68
CA GLU A 166 9.10 -1.99 8.64
C GLU A 166 9.67 -0.63 8.20
N VAL A 167 10.07 -0.50 6.93
CA VAL A 167 10.55 0.78 6.37
C VAL A 167 9.44 1.84 6.41
N ALA A 168 8.20 1.46 6.10
CA ALA A 168 7.07 2.38 6.20
C ALA A 168 6.80 2.84 7.65
N ALA A 169 6.96 1.95 8.63
CA ALA A 169 6.78 2.25 10.05
C ALA A 169 7.88 3.18 10.57
N GLU A 170 9.13 2.93 10.18
CA GLU A 170 10.27 3.81 10.47
C GLU A 170 10.02 5.21 9.89
N ARG A 171 9.64 5.28 8.60
CA ARG A 171 9.31 6.55 7.94
C ARG A 171 8.15 7.28 8.62
N ALA A 172 7.14 6.54 9.05
CA ALA A 172 5.99 7.11 9.76
C ALA A 172 6.34 7.55 11.19
N GLY A 173 7.51 7.18 11.73
CA GLY A 173 7.89 7.46 13.11
C GLY A 173 7.04 6.68 14.12
N THR A 174 6.62 5.46 13.76
CA THR A 174 5.74 4.61 14.57
C THR A 174 6.43 3.29 14.90
N ASN A 175 6.50 2.93 16.17
CA ASN A 175 7.01 1.63 16.60
C ASN A 175 5.86 0.61 16.65
N LEU A 176 5.92 -0.43 15.80
CA LEU A 176 4.80 -1.33 15.55
C LEU A 176 5.21 -2.79 15.76
N HIS A 177 4.33 -3.55 16.42
CA HIS A 177 4.29 -4.99 16.27
C HIS A 177 3.56 -5.32 14.97
N MET A 178 4.19 -6.11 14.11
CA MET A 178 3.63 -6.53 12.82
C MET A 178 3.39 -8.04 12.82
N ASP A 179 2.23 -8.45 12.34
CA ASP A 179 1.80 -9.84 12.25
C ASP A 179 1.18 -10.11 10.89
N TYR A 180 1.19 -11.37 10.48
CA TYR A 180 0.67 -11.85 9.22
C TYR A 180 -0.14 -13.14 9.44
N SER A 181 -1.32 -13.20 8.84
CA SER A 181 -2.09 -14.43 8.74
C SER A 181 -2.46 -14.73 7.29
N LYS A 182 -2.52 -16.03 6.98
CA LYS A 182 -2.97 -16.56 5.69
C LYS A 182 -4.05 -17.60 5.96
N ASP A 183 -5.10 -17.60 5.16
CA ASP A 183 -6.01 -18.73 5.18
C ASP A 183 -5.37 -19.93 4.47
N PHE A 184 -5.47 -21.09 5.11
CA PHE A 184 -4.93 -22.36 4.62
C PHE A 184 -5.84 -23.04 3.58
N ASP A 185 -7.04 -22.50 3.35
CA ASP A 185 -8.08 -23.09 2.50
C ASP A 185 -7.93 -22.78 1.00
N GLY A 186 -6.89 -22.03 0.60
CA GLY A 186 -6.64 -21.69 -0.79
C GLY A 186 -7.46 -20.52 -1.33
N SER A 187 -8.21 -19.82 -0.47
CA SER A 187 -8.99 -18.60 -0.80
C SER A 187 -8.13 -17.43 -1.30
N GLY A 188 -6.81 -17.47 -1.07
CA GLY A 188 -5.91 -16.36 -1.40
C GLY A 188 -5.96 -15.21 -0.39
N LEU A 189 -6.62 -15.42 0.75
CA LEU A 189 -6.72 -14.47 1.84
C LEU A 189 -5.39 -14.30 2.57
N CYS A 190 -4.98 -13.04 2.71
CA CYS A 190 -3.76 -12.59 3.38
C CYS A 190 -4.13 -11.36 4.21
N GLU A 191 -3.87 -11.38 5.50
CA GLU A 191 -4.10 -10.22 6.39
C GLU A 191 -2.79 -9.83 7.07
N LEU A 192 -2.48 -8.53 7.00
CA LEU A 192 -1.41 -7.91 7.77
C LEU A 192 -2.04 -7.15 8.92
N SER A 193 -1.52 -7.36 10.12
CA SER A 193 -1.95 -6.69 11.34
C SER A 193 -0.81 -5.89 11.94
N PHE A 194 -1.09 -4.64 12.30
CA PHE A 194 -0.13 -3.71 12.86
C PHE A 194 -0.68 -3.17 14.18
N ARG A 195 0.11 -3.19 15.25
CA ARG A 195 -0.27 -2.64 16.55
C ARG A 195 0.83 -1.76 17.10
N LEU A 196 0.47 -0.63 17.71
CA LEU A 196 1.45 0.16 18.45
C LEU A 196 2.04 -0.68 19.58
N LEU A 197 3.37 -0.70 19.66
CA LEU A 197 4.05 -1.16 20.86
C LEU A 197 3.81 -0.11 21.93
N GLN A 198 2.95 -0.42 22.91
CA GLN A 198 2.77 0.46 24.06
C GLN A 198 4.11 0.57 24.78
N GLY A 199 4.66 1.79 24.88
CA GLY A 199 5.70 2.08 25.85
C GLY A 199 5.11 1.83 27.24
N GLY A 200 5.81 1.04 28.05
CA GLY A 200 5.48 0.86 29.47
C GLY A 200 5.66 2.14 30.28
#